data_AF-A0A2V8US00-F1
#
_entry.id   AF-A0A2V8US00-F1
#
_cell.length_a   1.000
_cell.length_b   1.000
_cell.length_c   1.000
_cell.angle_alpha   90.00
_cell.angle_beta   90.00
_cell.angle_gamma   90.00
#
_symmetry.space_group_name_H-M   'P 1'
#
loop_
_entity.id
_entity.type
_entity.pdbx_description
1 polymer ?
#
loop_
_entity_poly.entity_id
_entity_poly.type
_entity_poly.pdbx_seq_one_letter_code
_entity_poly.pdbx_strand_id
1 'polypeptide(L)' 'MNIAELQRALHQLRLGGIAAVLETRLHQAQAEPMAPIDLISSLVSDELTRRADRLLERRHKQAGFRDANRTLDN' A
#
# COMPACT_ATOMS: atom_id res chain seq x y z
N MET A 1 12.51 -2.17 19.19
CA MET A 1 11.43 -1.98 18.21
C MET A 1 10.85 -3.33 17.87
N ASN A 2 9.68 -3.67 18.42
CA ASN A 2 8.90 -4.85 18.01
C ASN A 2 7.94 -4.50 16.85
N ILE A 3 7.28 -5.50 16.27
CA ILE A 3 6.36 -5.31 15.13
C ILE A 3 5.24 -4.32 15.46
N ALA A 4 4.68 -4.39 16.67
CA ALA A 4 3.60 -3.50 17.09
C ALA A 4 4.06 -2.04 17.24
N GLU A 5 5.26 -1.81 17.75
CA GLU A 5 5.89 -0.48 17.82
C GLU A 5 6.19 0.06 16.43
N LEU A 6 6.67 -0.78 15.53
CA LEU A 6 6.93 -0.41 14.14
C LEU A 6 5.62 -0.06 13.42
N GLN A 7 4.56 -0.85 13.58
CA GLN A 7 3.23 -0.52 13.04
C GLN A 7 2.75 0.83 13.57
N ARG A 8 2.86 1.10 14.88
CA ARG A 8 2.49 2.41 15.45
C ARG A 8 3.30 3.56 14.83
N ALA A 9 4.62 3.40 14.70
CA ALA A 9 5.48 4.40 14.08
C ALA A 9 5.12 4.65 12.60
N LEU A 10 4.83 3.59 11.83
CA LEU A 10 4.41 3.70 10.44
C LEU A 10 3.09 4.47 10.29
N HIS A 11 2.13 4.27 11.20
CA HIS A 11 0.89 5.05 11.21
C HIS A 11 1.16 6.53 11.51
N GLN A 12 2.05 6.85 12.45
CA GLN A 12 2.44 8.24 12.74
C GLN A 12 3.09 8.92 11.53
N LEU A 13 3.88 8.16 10.75
CA LEU A 13 4.51 8.63 9.51
C LEU A 13 3.56 8.63 8.30
N ARG A 14 2.28 8.25 8.47
CA ARG A 14 1.28 8.15 7.40
C ARG A 14 1.70 7.15 6.31
N LEU A 15 2.38 6.07 6.70
CA LEU A 15 2.80 4.94 5.86
C LEU A 15 1.83 3.76 6.03
N GLY A 16 0.54 4.04 5.81
CA GLY A 16 -0.54 3.07 6.04
C GLY A 16 -0.54 1.88 5.07
N GLY A 17 0.03 2.04 3.88
CA GLY A 17 0.26 0.96 2.93
C GLY A 17 1.28 -0.04 3.47
N ILE A 18 2.47 0.44 3.87
CA ILE A 18 3.50 -0.40 4.52
C ILE A 18 2.95 -1.08 5.77
N ALA A 19 2.27 -0.32 6.64
CA ALA A 19 1.71 -0.88 7.87
C ALA A 19 0.75 -2.06 7.61
N ALA A 20 -0.04 -1.99 6.53
CA ALA A 20 -1.00 -3.03 6.18
C ALA A 20 -0.37 -4.31 5.62
N VAL A 21 0.82 -4.22 5.00
CA VAL A 21 1.50 -5.36 4.35
C VAL A 21 2.75 -5.85 5.09
N LEU A 22 3.15 -5.18 6.17
CA LEU A 22 4.42 -5.40 6.86
C LEU A 22 4.66 -6.87 7.23
N GLU A 23 3.69 -7.50 7.88
CA GLU A 23 3.81 -8.90 8.31
C GLU A 23 3.87 -9.86 7.10
N THR A 24 3.04 -9.62 6.08
CA THR A 24 3.05 -10.42 4.85
C THR A 24 4.39 -10.34 4.13
N ARG A 25 4.97 -9.14 3.99
CA ARG A 25 6.27 -8.93 3.34
C ARG A 25 7.43 -9.51 4.14
N LEU A 26 7.36 -9.45 5.48
CA LEU A 26 8.34 -10.10 6.35
C LEU A 26 8.30 -11.62 6.20
N HIS A 27 7.10 -12.21 6.18
CA HIS A 27 6.95 -13.64 5.92
C HIS A 27 7.46 -14.03 4.53
N GLN A 28 7.17 -13.20 3.50
CA GLN A 28 7.69 -13.43 2.16
C GLN A 28 9.22 -13.42 2.12
N ALA A 29 9.87 -12.43 2.74
CA ALA A 29 11.34 -12.34 2.77
C ALA A 29 12.01 -13.46 3.59
N GLN A 30 11.27 -14.11 4.50
CA GLN A 30 11.74 -15.29 5.22
C GLN A 30 11.59 -16.57 4.39
N ALA A 31 10.48 -16.70 3.67
CA ALA A 31 10.20 -17.87 2.83
C ALA A 31 11.07 -17.88 1.56
N GLU A 32 11.30 -16.71 0.99
CA GLU A 32 12.17 -16.47 -0.16
C GLU A 32 13.28 -15.51 0.28
N PRO A 33 14.51 -15.99 0.54
CA PRO A 33 15.61 -15.19 1.06
C PRO A 33 15.89 -14.00 0.15
N MET A 34 15.33 -12.87 0.52
CA MET A 34 15.32 -11.64 -0.26
C MET A 34 16.47 -10.75 0.20
N ALA A 35 17.13 -10.04 -0.71
CA ALA A 35 18.11 -9.05 -0.31
C ALA A 35 17.42 -7.95 0.51
N PRO A 36 18.04 -7.41 1.59
CA PRO A 36 17.39 -6.40 2.43
C PRO A 36 16.85 -5.19 1.65
N ILE A 37 17.54 -4.81 0.56
CA ILE A 37 17.12 -3.72 -0.32
C ILE A 37 15.83 -4.02 -1.07
N ASP A 38 15.59 -5.26 -1.47
CA ASP A 38 14.39 -5.66 -2.20
C ASP A 38 13.16 -5.63 -1.27
N LEU A 39 13.34 -6.03 0.00
CA LEU A 39 12.27 -5.95 1.00
C LEU A 39 11.86 -4.49 1.21
N ILE A 40 12.84 -3.59 1.42
CA ILE A 40 12.57 -2.16 1.58
C ILE A 40 11.90 -1.60 0.31
N SER A 41 12.38 -1.98 -0.87
CA SER A 41 11.81 -1.54 -2.15
C SER A 41 10.37 -2.00 -2.33
N SER A 42 10.04 -3.24 -1.95
CA SER A 42 8.68 -3.78 -2.01
C SER A 42 7.72 -3.01 -1.10
N LEU A 43 8.13 -2.77 0.16
CA LEU A 43 7.36 -1.98 1.13
C LEU A 43 7.09 -0.56 0.63
N VAL A 44 8.12 0.12 0.12
CA VAL A 44 7.98 1.47 -0.44
C VAL A 44 7.04 1.47 -1.65
N SER A 45 7.15 0.47 -2.52
CA SER A 45 6.29 0.32 -3.70
C SER A 45 4.82 0.10 -3.32
N ASP A 46 4.55 -0.68 -2.27
CA ASP A 46 3.21 -0.90 -1.74
C ASP A 46 2.58 0.41 -1.22
N GLU A 47 3.36 1.26 -0.51
CA GLU A 47 2.88 2.58 -0.08
C GLU A 47 2.59 3.51 -1.26
N LEU A 48 3.50 3.58 -2.23
CA LEU A 48 3.34 4.45 -3.40
C LEU A 48 2.09 4.05 -4.20
N THR A 49 1.89 2.76 -4.43
CA THR A 49 0.69 2.21 -5.09
C THR A 49 -0.56 2.62 -4.33
N ARG A 50 -0.59 2.40 -3.01
CA ARG A 50 -1.74 2.79 -2.17
C ARG A 50 -2.02 4.29 -2.19
N ARG A 51 -0.99 5.15 -2.32
CA ARG A 51 -1.17 6.61 -2.49
C ARG A 51 -1.75 6.96 -3.85
N ALA A 52 -1.29 6.32 -4.91
CA ALA A 52 -1.81 6.49 -6.26
C ALA A 52 -3.29 6.10 -6.34
N ASP A 53 -3.66 4.94 -5.81
CA ASP A 53 -5.05 4.45 -5.78
C ASP A 53 -5.98 5.43 -5.06
N ARG A 54 -5.59 5.89 -3.86
CA ARG A 54 -6.38 6.87 -3.11
C ARG A 54 -6.50 8.21 -3.83
N LEU A 55 -5.48 8.61 -4.60
CA LEU A 55 -5.55 9.83 -5.40
C LEU A 55 -6.55 9.68 -6.54
N LEU A 56 -6.52 8.54 -7.24
CA LEU A 56 -7.47 8.22 -8.29
C LEU A 56 -8.89 8.13 -7.73
N GLU A 57 -9.09 7.44 -6.62
CA GLU A 57 -10.40 7.33 -5.97
C GLU A 57 -10.97 8.70 -5.57
N ARG A 58 -10.13 9.60 -5.02
CA ARG A 58 -10.56 10.98 -4.71
C ARG A 58 -10.94 11.75 -5.96
N ARG A 59 -10.14 11.68 -7.02
CA ARG A 59 -10.43 12.35 -8.31
C ARG A 59 -11.70 11.81 -8.94
N HIS A 60 -11.89 10.50 -8.90
CA HIS A 60 -13.08 9.84 -9.38
C HIS A 60 -14.33 10.32 -8.63
N LYS A 61 -14.28 10.37 -7.29
CA LYS A 61 -15.37 10.92 -6.47
C LYS A 61 -15.65 12.39 -6.79
N GLN A 62 -14.62 13.21 -6.96
CA GLN A 62 -14.75 14.64 -7.29
C GLN A 62 -15.35 14.89 -8.68
N ALA A 63 -15.09 14.00 -9.63
CA ALA A 63 -15.64 14.12 -10.99
C ALA A 63 -17.16 13.92 -11.04
N GLY A 64 -17.78 13.34 -10.00
CA GLY A 64 -19.23 13.23 -9.89
C GLY A 64 -19.86 12.40 -11.01
N PHE A 65 -19.14 11.40 -11.53
CA PHE A 65 -19.66 10.52 -12.58
C PHE A 65 -20.98 9.90 -12.14
N ARG A 66 -22.03 10.09 -12.96
CA ARG A 66 -23.38 9.56 -12.70
C ARG A 66 -23.39 8.04 -12.48
N ASP A 67 -22.45 7.33 -13.11
CA ASP A 67 -22.39 5.88 -13.09
C ASP A 67 -20.92 5.43 -13.01
N ALA A 68 -20.40 5.37 -11.79
CA ALA A 68 -18.99 5.09 -11.48
C ALA A 68 -18.46 3.76 -12.05
N ASN A 69 -19.37 2.79 -12.23
CA ASN A 69 -19.03 1.42 -12.63
C ASN A 69 -19.42 1.11 -14.07
N ARG A 70 -19.88 2.10 -14.84
CA ARG A 70 -20.28 1.88 -16.22
C ARG A 70 -19.06 1.70 -17.10
N THR A 71 -18.86 0.48 -17.57
CA THR A 71 -17.85 0.15 -18.59
C THR A 71 -18.45 0.33 -19.99
N LEU A 72 -17.60 0.45 -21.01
CA LEU A 72 -18.07 0.42 -22.39
C LEU A 72 -18.67 -0.97 -22.67
N ASP A 73 -19.88 -1.01 -23.22
CA ASP A 73 -20.47 -2.25 -23.74
C ASP A 73 -19.65 -2.67 -24.97
N ASN A 74 -19.02 -3.84 -24.93
CA ASN A 74 -18.32 -4.45 -26.07
C ASN A 74 -19.30 -5.15 -27.00
#